data_AF-A0AA37VCG4-F1
#
_entry.id   AF-A0AA37VCG4-F1
#
_cell.length_a   1.000
_cell.length_b   1.000
_cell.length_c   1.000
_cell.angle_alpha   90.00
_cell.angle_beta   90.00
_cell.angle_gamma   90.00
#
_symmetry.space_group_name_H-M   'P 1'
#
loop_
_entity.id
_entity.type
_entity.pdbx_description
1 polymer ?
#
loop_
_entity_poly.entity_id
_entity_poly.type
_entity_poly.pdbx_seq_one_letter_code
_entity_poly.pdbx_strand_id
1 'polypeptide(L)'
;MLALAEQFDTLVAELSAVQDPTDGSINALQRGSQPTTEPGENTEAGISKTEAVLARLYPVELSILATPASTTADLGVKARHAAYVMSEYWDAPVEQLDWDARTIRLLIEAICSFTGTRLPFRT
;
A
#
# COMPACT_ATOMS: atom_id res chain seq x y z
N MET A 1 18.20 -8.11 4.04
CA MET A 1 16.80 -7.62 4.06
C MET A 1 16.61 -6.36 3.22
N LEU A 2 17.60 -5.46 3.11
CA LEU A 2 17.51 -4.22 2.32
C LEU A 2 16.98 -4.40 0.88
N ALA A 3 17.54 -5.34 0.11
CA ALA A 3 17.10 -5.57 -1.26
C ALA A 3 15.64 -6.03 -1.37
N LEU A 4 15.13 -6.77 -0.38
CA LEU A 4 13.70 -7.15 -0.32
C LEU A 4 12.83 -5.93 -0.01
N ALA A 5 13.29 -5.05 0.88
CA ALA A 5 12.58 -3.81 1.20
C ALA A 5 12.48 -2.88 -0.02
N GLU A 6 13.55 -2.74 -0.81
CA GLU A 6 13.53 -1.94 -2.05
C GLU A 6 12.58 -2.51 -3.11
N GLN A 7 12.59 -3.84 -3.29
CA GLN A 7 11.66 -4.53 -4.19
C GLN A 7 10.21 -4.34 -3.74
N PHE A 8 9.97 -4.48 -2.43
CA PHE A 8 8.67 -4.26 -1.82
C PHE A 8 8.19 -2.83 -2.05
N ASP A 9 9.00 -1.82 -1.70
CA ASP A 9 8.65 -0.40 -1.86
C ASP A 9 8.34 -0.06 -3.34
N THR A 10 9.09 -0.65 -4.28
CA THR A 10 8.86 -0.48 -5.72
C THR A 10 7.52 -1.06 -6.17
N LEU A 11 7.20 -2.28 -5.74
CA LEU A 11 5.96 -2.97 -6.11
C LEU A 11 4.73 -2.33 -5.47
N VAL A 12 4.84 -1.85 -4.24
CA VAL A 12 3.76 -1.10 -3.57
C VAL A 12 3.50 0.22 -4.30
N ALA A 13 4.54 0.94 -4.71
CA ALA A 13 4.38 2.16 -5.50
C ALA A 13 3.75 1.88 -6.88
N GLU A 14 4.13 0.79 -7.54
CA GLU A 14 3.52 0.32 -8.79
C GLU A 14 2.03 0.00 -8.58
N LEU A 15 1.68 -0.68 -7.49
CA LEU A 15 0.30 -1.04 -7.16
C LEU A 15 -0.57 0.20 -6.92
N SER A 16 -0.07 1.16 -6.14
CA SER A 16 -0.75 2.43 -5.89
C SER A 16 -0.98 3.23 -7.19
N ALA A 17 0.00 3.25 -8.10
CA ALA A 17 -0.14 3.93 -9.39
C ALA A 17 -1.17 3.27 -10.33
N VAL A 18 -1.40 1.96 -10.20
CA VAL A 18 -2.45 1.25 -10.95
C VAL A 18 -3.84 1.53 -10.36
N GLN A 19 -3.92 1.71 -9.03
CA GLN A 19 -5.18 1.91 -8.29
C GLN A 19 -5.67 3.36 -8.27
N ASP A 20 -4.77 4.34 -8.47
CA ASP A 20 -5.08 5.77 -8.55
C ASP A 20 -4.93 6.28 -9.99
N PRO A 21 -5.84 5.91 -10.92
CA PRO A 21 -5.86 6.48 -12.25
C PRO A 21 -6.30 7.94 -12.10
N THR A 22 -5.33 8.84 -12.13
CA THR A 22 -5.49 10.26 -11.85
C THR A 22 -6.82 10.83 -12.36
N ASP A 23 -7.56 11.36 -11.41
CA ASP A 23 -8.75 12.21 -11.47
C ASP A 23 -8.62 13.31 -12.55
N GLY A 24 -8.96 12.97 -13.79
CA GLY A 24 -8.95 13.86 -14.95
C GLY A 24 -10.35 14.27 -15.42
N SER A 25 -11.40 13.98 -14.65
CA SER A 25 -12.79 14.15 -15.09
C SER A 25 -13.65 14.95 -14.11
N ILE A 26 -13.07 16.00 -13.52
CA ILE A 26 -13.86 17.04 -12.84
C ILE A 26 -13.44 18.42 -13.38
N ASN A 27 -13.60 18.65 -14.69
CA ASN A 27 -13.73 20.00 -15.27
C ASN A 27 -14.23 20.00 -16.73
N ALA A 28 -15.18 19.11 -17.06
CA ALA A 28 -15.91 19.17 -18.33
C ALA A 28 -17.42 19.34 -18.11
N LEU A 29 -17.83 20.11 -17.08
CA LEU A 29 -19.17 20.70 -17.05
C LEU A 29 -19.19 21.95 -17.94
N GLN A 30 -19.03 21.77 -19.25
CA GLN A 30 -19.68 22.62 -20.24
C GLN A 30 -19.55 22.03 -21.64
N ARG A 31 -20.74 21.69 -22.17
CA ARG A 31 -21.09 21.64 -23.60
C ARG A 31 -21.08 20.27 -24.26
N GLY A 32 -22.26 19.67 -24.30
CA GLY A 32 -22.81 19.13 -25.54
C GLY A 32 -22.70 17.62 -25.75
N SER A 33 -23.83 16.96 -25.51
CA SER A 33 -24.40 15.87 -26.32
C SER A 33 -23.58 14.59 -26.58
N GLN A 34 -24.14 13.51 -26.01
CA GLN A 34 -24.35 12.17 -26.59
C GLN A 34 -23.50 11.02 -26.02
N PRO A 35 -24.13 9.93 -25.54
CA PRO A 35 -23.45 8.79 -24.93
C PRO A 35 -23.24 7.67 -25.95
N THR A 36 -22.00 7.25 -26.12
CA THR A 36 -21.63 5.88 -26.56
C THR A 36 -20.15 5.72 -26.25
N THR A 37 -19.83 5.29 -25.03
CA THR A 37 -18.49 4.80 -24.71
C THR A 37 -18.67 3.50 -23.94
N GLU A 38 -18.21 2.42 -24.53
CA GLU A 38 -18.22 1.09 -23.94
C GLU A 38 -17.44 1.10 -22.60
N PRO A 39 -18.03 0.67 -21.48
CA PRO A 39 -17.35 0.65 -20.17
C PRO A 39 -16.45 -0.58 -19.93
N GLY A 40 -16.26 -1.47 -20.91
CA GLY A 40 -15.71 -2.81 -20.70
C GLY A 40 -14.20 -2.91 -20.58
N GLU A 41 -13.44 -2.27 -21.47
CA GLU A 41 -12.00 -2.60 -21.64
C GLU A 41 -11.07 -1.98 -20.58
N ASN A 42 -11.39 -0.79 -20.07
CA ASN A 42 -10.52 -0.11 -19.10
C ASN A 42 -10.50 -0.79 -17.72
N THR A 43 -11.61 -1.39 -17.32
CA THR A 43 -11.74 -2.05 -16.01
C THR A 43 -11.00 -3.38 -15.99
N GLU A 44 -11.15 -4.19 -17.05
CA GLU A 44 -10.50 -5.50 -17.18
C GLU A 44 -8.97 -5.38 -17.31
N ALA A 45 -8.48 -4.39 -18.07
CA ALA A 45 -7.05 -4.10 -18.16
C ALA A 45 -6.45 -3.59 -16.83
N GLY A 46 -7.21 -2.81 -16.05
CA GLY A 46 -6.79 -2.36 -14.72
C GLY A 46 -6.72 -3.49 -13.70
N ILE A 47 -7.71 -4.39 -13.71
CA ILE A 47 -7.73 -5.60 -12.87
C ILE A 47 -6.53 -6.49 -13.22
N SER A 48 -6.29 -6.78 -14.50
CA SER A 48 -5.17 -7.62 -14.95
C SER A 48 -3.81 -7.06 -14.54
N LYS A 49 -3.61 -5.74 -14.61
CA LYS A 49 -2.38 -5.09 -14.13
C LYS A 49 -2.22 -5.20 -12.61
N THR A 50 -3.30 -4.98 -11.87
CA THR A 50 -3.30 -5.10 -10.40
C THR A 50 -2.92 -6.52 -9.98
N GLU A 51 -3.54 -7.53 -10.59
CA GLU A 51 -3.23 -8.95 -10.33
C GLU A 51 -1.78 -9.30 -10.66
N ALA A 52 -1.24 -8.77 -11.76
CA ALA A 52 0.15 -8.99 -12.15
C ALA A 52 1.15 -8.40 -11.13
N VAL A 53 0.86 -7.22 -10.58
CA VAL A 53 1.68 -6.61 -9.52
C VAL A 53 1.58 -7.41 -8.22
N LEU A 54 0.37 -7.83 -7.82
CA LEU A 54 0.16 -8.66 -6.64
C LEU A 54 0.87 -10.01 -6.73
N ALA A 55 0.86 -10.65 -7.92
CA ALA A 55 1.58 -11.90 -8.15
C ALA A 55 3.11 -11.75 -7.98
N ARG A 56 3.65 -10.57 -8.30
CA ARG A 56 5.07 -10.24 -8.09
C ARG A 56 5.38 -9.86 -6.64
N LEU A 57 4.42 -9.24 -5.95
CA LEU A 57 4.56 -8.81 -4.55
C LEU A 57 4.57 -9.99 -3.59
N TYR A 58 3.68 -10.96 -3.79
CA TYR A 58 3.50 -12.11 -2.91
C TYR A 58 4.81 -12.86 -2.53
N PRO A 59 5.70 -13.26 -3.46
CA PRO A 59 6.95 -13.93 -3.09
C PRO A 59 7.93 -13.03 -2.32
N VAL A 60 7.87 -11.71 -2.52
CA VAL A 60 8.68 -10.74 -1.76
C VAL A 60 8.19 -10.67 -0.32
N GLU A 61 6.87 -10.58 -0.11
CA GLU A 61 6.27 -10.57 1.23
C GLU A 61 6.57 -11.86 2.00
N LEU A 62 6.45 -13.02 1.36
CA LEU A 62 6.84 -14.30 1.97
C LEU A 62 8.31 -14.31 2.39
N SER A 63 9.19 -13.74 1.57
CA SER A 63 10.62 -13.65 1.88
C SER A 63 10.90 -12.71 3.06
N ILE A 64 10.17 -11.58 3.15
CA ILE A 64 10.23 -10.65 4.28
C ILE A 64 9.74 -11.34 5.57
N LEU A 65 8.65 -12.09 5.52
CA LEU A 65 8.10 -12.83 6.66
C LEU A 65 9.07 -13.93 7.13
N ALA A 66 9.58 -14.72 6.20
CA ALA A 66 10.46 -15.86 6.49
C ALA A 66 11.85 -15.45 7.00
N THR A 67 12.36 -14.28 6.61
CA THR A 67 13.68 -13.81 7.05
C THR A 67 13.59 -13.31 8.50
N PRO A 68 14.31 -13.88 9.47
CA PRO A 68 14.35 -13.36 10.84
C PRO A 68 14.97 -11.95 10.87
N ALA A 69 14.49 -11.09 11.78
CA ALA A 69 15.14 -9.81 12.00
C ALA A 69 16.37 -9.98 12.90
N SER A 70 17.53 -9.55 12.41
CA SER A 70 18.81 -9.63 13.14
C SER A 70 19.33 -8.26 13.58
N THR A 71 18.76 -7.20 13.01
CA THR A 71 19.13 -5.81 13.26
C THR A 71 17.89 -4.94 13.46
N THR A 72 18.09 -3.73 14.00
CA THR A 72 17.00 -2.73 14.09
C THR A 72 16.50 -2.32 12.71
N ALA A 73 17.37 -2.26 11.70
CA ALA A 73 16.96 -2.00 10.32
C ALA A 73 16.03 -3.10 9.77
N ASP A 74 16.35 -4.37 10.04
CA ASP A 74 15.50 -5.50 9.66
C ASP A 74 14.13 -5.44 10.34
N LEU A 75 14.09 -5.02 11.61
CA LEU A 75 12.84 -4.82 12.35
C LEU A 75 12.01 -3.69 11.73
N GLY A 76 12.65 -2.62 11.26
CA GLY A 76 12.00 -1.53 10.53
C GLY A 76 11.32 -2.00 9.24
N VAL A 77 12.00 -2.84 8.45
CA VAL A 77 11.41 -3.44 7.23
C VAL A 77 10.15 -4.25 7.56
N LYS A 78 10.18 -5.06 8.62
CA LYS A 78 9.00 -5.83 9.05
C LYS A 78 7.87 -4.95 9.55
N ALA A 79 8.17 -3.88 10.30
CA ALA A 79 7.15 -2.95 10.78
C ALA A 79 6.48 -2.21 9.61
N ARG A 80 7.25 -1.80 8.60
CA ARG A 80 6.69 -1.20 7.39
C ARG A 80 5.82 -2.19 6.61
N HIS A 81 6.29 -3.44 6.46
CA HIS A 81 5.48 -4.50 5.82
C HIS A 81 4.17 -4.73 6.57
N ALA A 82 4.21 -4.80 7.91
CA ALA A 82 3.01 -4.92 8.73
C ALA A 82 2.06 -3.72 8.55
N ALA A 83 2.58 -2.49 8.50
CA ALA A 83 1.77 -1.31 8.20
C ALA A 83 1.05 -1.44 6.85
N TYR A 84 1.77 -1.89 5.81
CA TYR A 84 1.16 -2.08 4.49
C TYR A 84 0.05 -3.14 4.49
N VAL A 85 0.27 -4.29 5.13
CA VAL A 85 -0.72 -5.36 5.21
C VAL A 85 -1.96 -4.94 6.01
N MET A 86 -1.78 -4.10 7.02
CA MET A 86 -2.83 -3.58 7.90
C MET A 86 -3.14 -2.12 7.59
N SER A 87 -3.17 -1.77 6.29
CA SER A 87 -3.36 -0.40 5.84
C SER A 87 -4.63 0.23 6.38
N GLU A 88 -5.68 -0.57 6.59
CA GLU A 88 -6.98 -0.15 7.11
C GLU A 88 -6.90 0.46 8.52
N TYR A 89 -5.84 0.19 9.29
CA TYR A 89 -5.64 0.81 10.60
C TYR A 89 -5.26 2.29 10.49
N TRP A 90 -4.89 2.78 9.31
CA TRP A 90 -4.62 4.19 9.02
C TRP A 90 -5.80 4.94 8.38
N ASP A 91 -6.92 4.27 8.08
CA ASP A 91 -8.10 4.90 7.46
C ASP A 91 -8.89 5.81 8.42
N ALA A 92 -8.64 5.69 9.73
CA ALA A 92 -9.27 6.50 10.77
C ALA A 92 -8.25 7.05 11.79
N PRO A 93 -8.61 8.11 12.54
CA PRO A 93 -7.85 8.54 13.71
C PRO A 93 -7.68 7.41 14.74
N VAL A 94 -6.53 7.37 15.41
CA VAL A 94 -6.18 6.29 16.36
C VAL A 94 -7.17 6.15 17.53
N GLU A 95 -7.86 7.23 17.90
CA GLU A 95 -8.89 7.24 18.95
C GLU A 95 -10.19 6.54 18.54
N GLN A 96 -10.41 6.35 17.24
CA GLN A 96 -11.61 5.72 16.67
C GLN A 96 -11.41 4.23 16.38
N LEU A 97 -10.17 3.74 16.43
CA LEU A 97 -9.85 2.34 16.25
C LEU A 97 -10.32 1.51 17.46
N ASP A 98 -10.67 0.25 17.19
CA ASP A 98 -10.84 -0.72 18.26
C ASP A 98 -9.53 -0.98 19.00
N TRP A 99 -9.62 -1.69 20.12
CA TRP A 99 -8.48 -1.92 20.99
C TRP A 99 -7.31 -2.65 20.29
N ASP A 100 -7.62 -3.63 19.45
CA ASP A 100 -6.60 -4.47 18.80
C ASP A 100 -5.90 -3.69 17.68
N ALA A 101 -6.67 -3.06 16.79
CA ALA A 101 -6.16 -2.21 15.72
C ALA A 101 -5.33 -1.05 16.28
N ARG A 102 -5.81 -0.40 17.35
CA ARG A 102 -5.07 0.65 18.05
C ARG A 102 -3.75 0.14 18.61
N THR A 103 -3.75 -1.00 19.29
CA THR A 103 -2.55 -1.58 19.90
C THR A 103 -1.50 -1.91 18.84
N ILE A 104 -1.92 -2.54 17.75
CA ILE A 104 -1.02 -2.92 16.66
C ILE A 104 -0.48 -1.69 15.94
N ARG A 105 -1.33 -0.70 15.60
CA ARG A 105 -0.89 0.55 15.00
C ARG A 105 0.15 1.27 15.85
N LEU A 106 -0.11 1.45 17.14
CA LEU A 106 0.84 2.12 18.06
C LEU A 106 2.16 1.36 18.18
N LEU A 107 2.13 0.03 18.19
CA LEU A 107 3.34 -0.79 18.17
C LEU A 107 4.15 -0.58 16.89
N ILE A 108 3.49 -0.59 15.73
CA ILE A 108 4.13 -0.38 14.43
C ILE A 108 4.72 1.04 14.35
N GLU A 109 3.97 2.07 14.74
CA GLU A 109 4.44 3.47 14.79
C GLU A 109 5.67 3.60 15.69
N ALA A 110 5.67 2.99 16.88
CA ALA A 110 6.79 3.01 17.80
C ALA A 110 8.04 2.33 17.20
N ILE A 111 7.89 1.18 16.55
CA ILE A 111 9.00 0.47 15.91
C ILE A 111 9.54 1.27 14.72
N CYS A 112 8.67 1.81 13.87
CA CYS A 112 9.08 2.64 12.73
C CYS A 112 9.86 3.87 13.19
N SER A 113 9.37 4.58 14.22
CA SER A 113 10.04 5.71 14.85
C SER A 113 11.42 5.31 15.41
N PHE A 114 11.49 4.22 16.18
CA PHE A 114 12.73 3.72 16.78
C PHE A 114 13.79 3.33 15.74
N THR A 115 13.35 2.79 14.60
CA THR A 115 14.23 2.30 13.53
C THR A 115 14.55 3.36 12.47
N GLY A 116 13.98 4.56 12.56
CA GLY A 116 14.12 5.60 11.53
C GLY A 116 13.42 5.27 10.22
N THR A 117 12.48 4.32 10.25
CA THR A 117 11.75 3.82 9.09
C THR A 117 10.51 4.68 8.85
N ARG A 118 10.31 5.16 7.62
CA ARG A 118 9.08 5.87 7.25
C ARG A 118 7.91 4.90 7.07
N LEU A 119 6.74 5.30 7.55
CA LEU A 119 5.47 4.64 7.26
C LEU A 119 5.03 4.91 5.81
N PRO A 120 4.31 3.97 5.18
CA PRO A 120 3.84 4.13 3.81
C PRO A 120 2.64 5.08 3.69
N PHE A 121 2.00 5.44 4.80
CA PHE A 121 0.85 6.35 4.86
C PHE A 121 1.24 7.70 5.47
N ARG A 122 0.59 8.77 5.04
CA ARG A 122 0.71 10.09 5.70
C ARG A 122 -0.15 10.07 6.96
N THR A 123 0.49 10.26 8.12
CA THR A 123 -0.15 10.59 9.40
C THR A 123 -0.52 12.05 9.47
#